data_AF-A0A9W8YUX1-F1
#
_entry.id   AF-A0A9W8YUX1-F1
#
_cell.length_a   1.000
_cell.length_b   1.000
_cell.length_c   1.000
_cell.angle_alpha   90.00
_cell.angle_beta   90.00
_cell.angle_gamma   90.00
#
_symmetry.space_group_name_H-M   'P 1'
#
loop_
_entity.id
_entity.type
_entity.pdbx_description
1 polymer ?
#
loop_
_entity_poly.entity_id
_entity_poly.type
_entity_poly.pdbx_seq_one_letter_code
_entity_poly.pdbx_strand_id
1 'polypeptide(L)'
;MASKAGVPYVMPNAWGTDPLDHQLLEKIGFGKRFSAFTEQCKSLGNITWFGMACGFWYEFSLGGAADRCGFDFKERTLTFFDDGTTKINTSTFAQCGRAVAAFLSLPLLRQDEHDENPSISDWDNDVFRISSFTISQQDMFESVKRVTGTTDGQWKIQYENSADRYKNGVEAWKKGDIRGFVRFMYTAVFMPNAGGDYGTSKGLQNDVLCLPEEDLDEATKEAVRRGLEGIL
;
A
#
# COMPACT_ATOMS: atom_id res chain seq x y z
N MET A 1 2.48 -14.16 -23.35
CA MET A 1 1.19 -13.77 -23.96
C MET A 1 1.24 -12.32 -24.44
N ALA A 2 1.72 -11.35 -23.67
CA ALA A 2 1.96 -9.97 -24.15
C ALA A 2 3.10 -9.87 -25.20
N SER A 3 4.31 -10.33 -24.88
CA SER A 3 5.48 -10.25 -25.78
C SER A 3 5.26 -10.91 -27.14
N LYS A 4 4.66 -12.12 -27.17
CA LYS A 4 4.30 -12.82 -28.42
C LYS A 4 3.25 -12.06 -29.25
N ALA A 5 2.40 -11.26 -28.61
CA ALA A 5 1.38 -10.45 -29.27
C ALA A 5 1.89 -9.06 -29.66
N GLY A 6 3.16 -8.74 -29.39
CA GLY A 6 3.75 -7.43 -29.71
C GLY A 6 3.25 -6.29 -28.81
N VAL A 7 2.68 -6.60 -27.64
CA VAL A 7 2.27 -5.57 -26.67
C VAL A 7 3.52 -5.01 -25.99
N PRO A 8 3.88 -3.73 -26.18
CA PRO A 8 5.16 -3.19 -25.71
C PRO A 8 5.17 -2.80 -24.23
N TYR A 9 4.00 -2.53 -23.64
CA TYR A 9 3.87 -2.00 -22.29
C TYR A 9 3.01 -2.91 -21.42
N VAL A 10 3.43 -3.15 -20.18
CA VAL A 10 2.65 -3.91 -19.19
C VAL A 10 2.69 -3.26 -17.82
N MET A 11 1.56 -3.29 -17.11
CA MET A 11 1.50 -2.95 -15.70
C MET A 11 1.24 -4.25 -14.92
N PRO A 12 2.20 -4.75 -14.11
CA PRO A 12 1.98 -5.96 -13.34
C PRO A 12 0.95 -5.70 -12.24
N ASN A 13 0.30 -6.79 -11.78
CA ASN A 13 -0.44 -6.77 -10.54
C ASN A 13 0.54 -6.73 -9.35
N ALA A 14 1.02 -5.54 -9.03
CA ALA A 14 2.01 -5.25 -7.99
C ALA A 14 1.60 -4.02 -7.16
N TRP A 15 0.33 -3.97 -6.75
CA TRP A 15 -0.20 -2.92 -5.87
C TRP A 15 0.28 -3.14 -4.43
N GLY A 16 0.77 -2.10 -3.78
CA GLY A 16 1.27 -2.20 -2.41
C GLY A 16 2.40 -1.23 -2.14
N THR A 17 3.31 -1.65 -1.25
CA THR A 17 4.57 -0.96 -0.95
C THR A 17 5.43 -0.83 -2.20
N ASP A 18 6.45 0.03 -2.15
CA ASP A 18 7.40 0.18 -3.23
C ASP A 18 8.09 -1.16 -3.58
N PRO A 19 7.85 -1.73 -4.78
CA PRO A 19 8.41 -3.03 -5.15
C PRO A 19 9.90 -2.97 -5.51
N LEU A 20 10.49 -1.76 -5.59
CA LEU A 20 11.94 -1.59 -5.67
C LEU A 20 12.62 -1.62 -4.29
N ASP A 21 11.85 -1.58 -3.19
CA ASP A 21 12.37 -1.93 -1.87
C ASP A 21 12.40 -3.45 -1.70
N HIS A 22 13.47 -4.08 -2.19
CA HIS A 22 13.61 -5.54 -2.16
C HIS A 22 13.62 -6.12 -0.73
N GLN A 23 14.08 -5.35 0.27
CA GLN A 23 14.12 -5.83 1.64
C GLN A 23 12.71 -5.92 2.23
N LEU A 24 11.91 -4.86 2.05
CA LEU A 24 10.51 -4.87 2.47
C LEU A 24 9.71 -5.90 1.66
N LEU A 25 9.92 -5.95 0.35
CA LEU A 25 9.18 -6.86 -0.54
C LEU A 25 9.41 -8.34 -0.20
N GLU A 26 10.62 -8.71 0.22
CA GLU A 26 10.91 -10.06 0.72
C GLU A 26 10.25 -10.31 2.09
N LYS A 27 10.28 -9.33 3.00
CA LYS A 27 9.59 -9.43 4.31
C LYS A 27 8.08 -9.61 4.16
N ILE A 28 7.46 -9.00 3.15
CA ILE A 28 6.03 -9.17 2.88
C ILE A 28 5.70 -10.38 1.98
N GLY A 29 6.71 -11.18 1.61
CA GLY A 29 6.52 -12.44 0.88
C GLY A 29 6.30 -12.30 -0.63
N PHE A 30 6.57 -11.13 -1.21
CA PHE A 30 6.40 -10.86 -2.64
C PHE A 30 7.71 -10.73 -3.43
N GLY A 31 8.87 -10.67 -2.73
CA GLY A 31 10.19 -10.44 -3.33
C GLY A 31 10.48 -11.33 -4.53
N LYS A 32 10.46 -12.65 -4.33
CA LYS A 32 10.68 -13.64 -5.40
C LYS A 32 9.74 -13.49 -6.59
N ARG A 33 8.46 -13.15 -6.35
CA ARG A 33 7.46 -13.03 -7.43
C ARG A 33 7.75 -11.82 -8.30
N PHE A 34 8.09 -10.69 -7.68
CA PHE A 34 8.42 -9.47 -8.43
C PHE A 34 9.76 -9.60 -9.16
N SER A 35 10.79 -10.17 -8.51
CA SER A 35 12.08 -10.43 -9.17
C SER A 35 11.94 -11.39 -10.37
N ALA A 36 11.11 -12.44 -10.26
CA ALA A 36 10.84 -13.31 -11.40
C ALA A 36 10.14 -12.57 -12.55
N PHE A 37 9.23 -11.63 -12.23
CA PHE A 37 8.56 -10.81 -13.23
C PHE A 37 9.53 -9.86 -13.95
N THR A 38 10.39 -9.14 -13.22
CA THR A 38 11.33 -8.19 -13.83
C THR A 38 12.39 -8.90 -14.67
N GLU A 39 12.92 -10.04 -14.19
CA GLU A 39 13.84 -10.88 -14.98
C GLU A 39 13.17 -11.45 -16.22
N GLN A 40 11.89 -11.83 -16.15
CA GLN A 40 11.14 -12.26 -17.31
C GLN A 40 11.02 -11.13 -18.35
N CYS A 41 10.64 -9.93 -17.94
CA CYS A 41 10.56 -8.77 -18.86
C CYS A 41 11.91 -8.49 -19.52
N LYS A 42 12.99 -8.49 -18.73
CA LYS A 42 14.37 -8.32 -19.21
C LYS A 42 14.77 -9.39 -20.22
N SER A 43 14.45 -10.66 -19.96
CA SER A 43 14.76 -11.78 -20.86
C SER A 43 14.02 -11.71 -22.20
N LEU A 44 12.81 -11.14 -22.21
CA LEU A 44 12.01 -10.97 -23.42
C LEU A 44 12.52 -9.79 -24.26
N GLY A 45 13.06 -8.75 -23.62
CA GLY A 45 13.74 -7.62 -24.27
C GLY A 45 12.83 -6.68 -25.07
N ASN A 46 11.54 -7.02 -25.21
CA ASN A 46 10.55 -6.25 -25.96
C ASN A 46 9.35 -5.79 -25.11
N ILE A 47 9.49 -5.86 -23.78
CA ILE A 47 8.48 -5.45 -22.81
C ILE A 47 9.07 -4.38 -21.91
N THR A 48 8.40 -3.24 -21.86
CA THR A 48 8.59 -2.20 -20.84
C THR A 48 7.50 -2.36 -19.80
N TRP A 49 7.85 -2.32 -18.51
CA TRP A 49 6.88 -2.41 -17.43
C TRP A 49 6.80 -1.12 -16.60
N PHE A 50 5.63 -0.89 -16.01
CA PHE A 50 5.38 0.24 -15.10
C PHE A 50 4.78 -0.28 -13.81
N GLY A 51 5.42 -0.03 -12.67
CA GLY A 51 4.85 -0.33 -11.35
C GLY A 51 4.17 0.89 -10.74
N MET A 52 3.23 0.66 -9.81
CA MET A 52 2.73 1.71 -8.95
C MET A 52 2.84 1.29 -7.49
N ALA A 53 3.55 2.09 -6.70
CA ALA A 53 3.53 1.98 -5.25
C ALA A 53 2.39 2.86 -4.71
N CYS A 54 1.45 2.26 -4.01
CA CYS A 54 0.29 2.95 -3.42
C CYS A 54 0.09 2.62 -1.94
N GLY A 55 1.00 1.86 -1.34
CA GLY A 55 0.84 1.31 0.00
C GLY A 55 -0.33 0.35 0.06
N PHE A 56 -0.78 0.05 1.27
CA PHE A 56 -2.02 -0.71 1.42
C PHE A 56 -3.25 0.14 1.08
N TRP A 57 -4.31 -0.51 0.60
CA TRP A 57 -5.58 0.17 0.30
C TRP A 57 -6.31 0.55 1.58
N TYR A 58 -6.45 1.84 1.85
CA TYR A 58 -6.84 2.35 3.16
C TYR A 58 -8.14 1.73 3.70
N GLU A 59 -9.25 1.86 2.96
CA GLU A 59 -10.56 1.38 3.39
C GLU A 59 -10.63 -0.15 3.53
N PHE A 60 -9.92 -0.88 2.66
CA PHE A 60 -9.79 -2.33 2.76
C PHE A 60 -9.01 -2.74 4.00
N SER A 61 -7.90 -2.06 4.26
CA SER A 61 -6.95 -2.39 5.31
C SER A 61 -7.48 -2.07 6.69
N LEU A 62 -8.05 -0.87 6.85
CA LEU A 62 -8.61 -0.43 8.12
C LEU A 62 -9.87 -1.24 8.48
N GLY A 63 -10.76 -1.51 7.51
CA GLY A 63 -11.98 -2.30 7.68
C GLY A 63 -11.78 -3.82 7.80
N GLY A 64 -10.58 -4.34 7.53
CA GLY A 64 -10.39 -5.74 7.18
C GLY A 64 -9.94 -6.70 8.30
N ALA A 65 -10.31 -6.39 9.53
CA ALA A 65 -10.01 -7.13 10.78
C ALA A 65 -8.62 -6.89 11.39
N ALA A 66 -8.46 -7.37 12.63
CA ALA A 66 -7.35 -7.06 13.52
C ALA A 66 -5.97 -7.50 13.00
N ASP A 67 -5.89 -8.46 12.07
CA ASP A 67 -4.64 -8.88 11.46
C ASP A 67 -4.09 -7.86 10.44
N ARG A 68 -4.90 -6.87 10.01
CA ARG A 68 -4.49 -5.80 9.09
C ARG A 68 -3.95 -4.58 9.85
N CYS A 69 -4.72 -3.50 9.98
CA CYS A 69 -4.32 -2.29 10.72
C CYS A 69 -4.57 -2.38 12.23
N GLY A 70 -4.92 -3.56 12.76
CA GLY A 70 -5.15 -3.76 14.20
C GLY A 70 -6.59 -3.55 14.67
N PHE A 71 -7.50 -3.10 13.81
CA PHE A 71 -8.88 -2.78 14.16
C PHE A 71 -9.83 -3.97 14.04
N ASP A 72 -10.68 -4.14 15.05
CA ASP A 72 -11.93 -4.90 14.97
C ASP A 72 -13.09 -3.98 15.34
N PHE A 73 -13.87 -3.55 14.35
CA PHE A 73 -14.98 -2.63 14.57
C PHE A 73 -16.20 -3.26 15.25
N LYS A 74 -16.37 -4.59 15.12
CA LYS A 74 -17.51 -5.30 15.72
C LYS A 74 -17.30 -5.46 17.22
N GLU A 75 -16.08 -5.85 17.60
CA GLU A 75 -15.70 -6.03 19.00
C GLU A 75 -15.12 -4.75 19.63
N ARG A 76 -14.96 -3.68 18.85
CA ARG A 76 -14.29 -2.42 19.22
C ARG A 76 -12.95 -2.67 19.91
N THR A 77 -12.11 -3.46 19.25
CA THR A 77 -10.73 -3.70 19.71
C THR A 77 -9.74 -3.04 18.77
N LEU A 78 -8.64 -2.56 19.35
CA LEU A 78 -7.50 -2.02 18.61
C LEU A 78 -6.22 -2.63 19.15
N THR A 79 -5.47 -3.29 18.26
CA THR A 79 -4.10 -3.72 18.52
C THR A 79 -3.13 -2.75 17.89
N PHE A 80 -2.48 -1.92 18.69
CA PHE A 80 -1.33 -1.14 18.25
C PHE A 80 -0.12 -2.05 18.08
N PHE A 81 0.65 -1.82 17.01
CA PHE A 81 1.93 -2.46 16.78
C PHE A 81 3.00 -1.54 17.38
N ASP A 82 3.75 -2.08 18.35
CA ASP A 82 4.60 -1.31 19.25
C ASP A 82 3.83 -0.20 19.96
N ASP A 83 4.08 1.08 19.67
CA ASP A 83 3.34 2.22 20.23
C ASP A 83 2.31 2.80 19.23
N GLY A 84 2.21 2.23 18.02
CA GLY A 84 1.29 2.66 16.97
C GLY A 84 1.69 3.96 16.25
N THR A 85 2.93 4.46 16.44
CA THR A 85 3.39 5.74 15.88
C THR A 85 4.07 5.63 14.52
N THR A 86 4.49 4.42 14.10
CA THR A 86 5.09 4.22 12.78
C THR A 86 4.12 4.63 11.67
N LYS A 87 4.55 5.58 10.84
CA LYS A 87 3.79 6.02 9.68
C LYS A 87 4.03 5.11 8.48
N ILE A 88 2.99 4.95 7.67
CA ILE A 88 3.05 4.28 6.39
C ILE A 88 2.36 5.14 5.34
N ASN A 89 2.74 4.95 4.08
CA ASN A 89 1.92 5.38 2.95
C ASN A 89 0.76 4.40 2.75
N THR A 90 -0.42 4.94 2.51
CA THR A 90 -1.64 4.20 2.21
C THR A 90 -2.51 5.03 1.29
N SER A 91 -3.24 4.36 0.39
CA SER A 91 -4.07 5.03 -0.62
C SER A 91 -5.47 4.47 -0.67
N THR A 92 -6.46 5.29 -0.98
CA THR A 92 -7.81 4.79 -1.28
C THR A 92 -7.83 4.08 -2.63
N PHE A 93 -8.85 3.25 -2.87
CA PHE A 93 -9.10 2.68 -4.20
C PHE A 93 -9.31 3.78 -5.25
N ALA A 94 -10.00 4.86 -4.87
CA ALA A 94 -10.29 5.97 -5.76
C ALA A 94 -9.01 6.70 -6.19
N GLN A 95 -8.07 6.95 -5.26
CA GLN A 95 -6.78 7.56 -5.58
C GLN A 95 -5.92 6.67 -6.48
N CYS A 96 -5.92 5.35 -6.23
CA CYS A 96 -5.25 4.39 -7.11
C CYS A 96 -5.80 4.46 -8.54
N GLY A 97 -7.13 4.52 -8.69
CA GLY A 97 -7.79 4.66 -9.99
C GLY A 97 -7.46 5.98 -10.68
N ARG A 98 -7.50 7.10 -9.94
CA ARG A 98 -7.10 8.43 -10.46
C ARG A 98 -5.65 8.44 -10.92
N ALA A 99 -4.74 7.85 -10.14
CA ALA A 99 -3.32 7.79 -10.48
C ALA A 99 -3.05 7.00 -11.75
N VAL A 100 -3.67 5.83 -11.92
CA VAL A 100 -3.53 5.05 -13.15
C VAL A 100 -4.09 5.82 -14.34
N ALA A 101 -5.27 6.44 -14.20
CA ALA A 101 -5.87 7.25 -15.26
C ALA A 101 -4.99 8.45 -15.64
N ALA A 102 -4.45 9.18 -14.66
CA ALA A 102 -3.56 10.31 -14.87
C ALA A 102 -2.25 9.88 -15.53
N PHE A 103 -1.62 8.81 -15.03
CA PHE A 103 -0.38 8.25 -15.58
C PHE A 103 -0.56 7.86 -17.05
N LEU A 104 -1.64 7.15 -17.38
CA LEU A 104 -1.95 6.74 -18.76
C LEU A 104 -2.39 7.91 -19.66
N SER A 105 -2.65 9.09 -19.09
CA SER A 105 -2.98 10.31 -19.84
C SER A 105 -1.75 11.17 -20.15
N LEU A 106 -0.58 10.83 -19.59
CA LEU A 106 0.68 11.50 -19.92
C LEU A 106 1.09 11.17 -21.37
N PRO A 107 1.84 12.07 -22.03
CA PRO A 107 2.51 11.75 -23.29
C PRO A 107 3.39 10.52 -23.14
N LEU A 108 3.44 9.66 -24.17
CA LEU A 108 4.26 8.45 -24.11
C LEU A 108 5.76 8.79 -24.01
N LEU A 109 6.19 9.77 -24.82
CA LEU A 109 7.56 10.29 -24.90
C LEU A 109 7.50 11.81 -24.73
N ARG A 110 8.60 12.39 -24.29
CA ARG A 110 8.83 13.85 -24.40
C ARG A 110 8.82 14.29 -25.85
N GLN A 111 8.37 15.52 -26.10
CA GLN A 111 8.33 16.06 -27.45
C GLN A 111 9.73 16.35 -28.00
N ASP A 112 10.62 16.86 -27.16
CA ASP A 112 12.03 17.12 -27.46
C ASP A 112 12.88 17.17 -26.17
N GLU A 113 14.18 17.46 -26.31
CA GLU A 113 15.14 17.52 -25.20
C GLU A 113 14.92 18.68 -24.22
N HIS A 114 14.07 19.65 -24.57
CA HIS A 114 13.73 20.81 -23.75
C HIS A 114 12.33 20.71 -23.11
N ASP A 115 11.56 19.68 -23.44
CA ASP A 115 10.26 19.40 -22.83
C ASP A 115 10.44 18.84 -21.41
N GLU A 116 10.27 19.71 -20.41
CA GLU A 116 10.36 19.34 -18.99
C GLU A 116 9.07 18.70 -18.45
N ASN A 117 8.03 18.53 -19.28
CA ASN A 117 6.79 17.90 -18.84
C ASN A 117 6.99 16.39 -18.59
N PRO A 118 6.24 15.81 -17.64
CA PRO A 118 6.27 14.38 -17.37
C PRO A 118 5.76 13.57 -18.56
N SER A 119 6.43 12.47 -18.85
CA SER A 119 6.06 11.49 -19.87
C SER A 119 6.04 10.09 -19.28
N ILE A 120 5.27 9.16 -19.85
CA ILE A 120 5.22 7.77 -19.40
C ILE A 120 6.64 7.14 -19.41
N SER A 121 7.46 7.49 -20.40
CA SER A 121 8.84 6.97 -20.52
C SER A 121 9.76 7.34 -19.36
N ASP A 122 9.41 8.34 -18.55
CA ASP A 122 10.16 8.68 -17.33
C ASP A 122 10.10 7.56 -16.28
N TRP A 123 9.20 6.59 -16.44
CA TRP A 123 9.05 5.42 -15.58
C TRP A 123 9.29 4.08 -16.30
N ASP A 124 9.99 4.08 -17.44
CA ASP A 124 10.30 2.84 -18.17
C ASP A 124 11.04 1.83 -17.30
N ASN A 125 10.42 0.67 -17.05
CA ASN A 125 10.93 -0.37 -16.14
C ASN A 125 11.16 0.15 -14.71
N ASP A 126 10.29 1.06 -14.27
CA ASP A 126 10.35 1.71 -12.96
C ASP A 126 8.93 1.82 -12.34
N VAL A 127 8.87 2.51 -11.21
CA VAL A 127 7.70 2.64 -10.34
C VAL A 127 7.43 4.11 -10.07
N PHE A 128 6.19 4.53 -10.28
CA PHE A 128 5.69 5.79 -9.72
C PHE A 128 5.00 5.53 -8.37
N ARG A 129 5.21 6.46 -7.43
CA ARG A 129 4.81 6.36 -6.02
C ARG A 129 3.73 7.37 -5.74
N ILE A 130 2.61 6.92 -5.20
CA ILE A 130 1.51 7.78 -4.79
C ILE A 130 1.15 7.51 -3.33
N SER A 131 0.43 8.41 -2.71
CA SER A 131 -0.20 8.15 -1.41
C SER A 131 -1.45 8.99 -1.27
N SER A 132 -2.51 8.46 -0.65
CA SER A 132 -3.57 9.33 -0.12
C SER A 132 -3.12 9.94 1.19
N PHE A 133 -2.53 9.12 2.06
CA PHE A 133 -2.17 9.51 3.42
C PHE A 133 -0.81 8.93 3.83
N THR A 134 -0.04 9.69 4.60
CA THR A 134 1.19 9.22 5.28
C THR A 134 0.94 9.27 6.78
N ILE A 135 0.41 8.18 7.33
CA ILE A 135 -0.25 8.16 8.64
C ILE A 135 0.10 6.91 9.45
N SER A 136 -0.01 7.02 10.77
CA SER A 136 0.21 5.97 11.76
C SER A 136 -1.10 5.31 12.22
N GLN A 137 -1.01 4.23 13.00
CA GLN A 137 -2.22 3.64 13.61
C GLN A 137 -2.90 4.62 14.58
N GLN A 138 -2.14 5.49 15.26
CA GLN A 138 -2.71 6.52 16.11
C GLN A 138 -3.53 7.53 15.29
N ASP A 139 -3.00 8.01 14.16
CA ASP A 139 -3.72 8.92 13.27
C ASP A 139 -5.03 8.28 12.75
N MET A 140 -4.97 6.99 12.39
CA MET A 140 -6.15 6.21 12.00
C MET A 140 -7.18 6.14 13.14
N PHE A 141 -6.74 5.89 14.37
CA PHE A 141 -7.62 5.79 15.52
C PHE A 141 -8.30 7.13 15.85
N GLU A 142 -7.58 8.26 15.73
CA GLU A 142 -8.17 9.58 15.89
C GLU A 142 -9.28 9.84 14.85
N SER A 143 -9.05 9.47 13.58
CA SER A 143 -10.09 9.56 12.54
C SER A 143 -11.29 8.65 12.84
N VAL A 144 -11.03 7.40 13.26
CA VAL A 144 -12.09 6.45 13.65
C VAL A 144 -12.95 7.03 14.77
N LYS A 145 -12.35 7.65 15.79
CA LYS A 145 -13.08 8.29 16.89
C LYS A 145 -13.97 9.43 16.40
N ARG A 146 -13.44 10.33 15.56
CA ARG A 146 -14.22 11.43 14.97
C ARG A 146 -15.41 10.93 14.16
N VAL A 147 -15.18 9.95 13.30
CA VAL A 147 -16.19 9.37 12.40
C VAL A 147 -17.28 8.60 13.14
N THR A 148 -16.91 7.87 14.20
CA THR A 148 -17.84 7.03 14.96
C THR A 148 -18.45 7.73 16.17
N GLY A 149 -17.97 8.93 16.52
CA GLY A 149 -18.33 9.61 17.76
C GLY A 149 -17.93 8.84 19.02
N THR A 150 -16.88 8.01 18.92
CA THR A 150 -16.38 7.22 20.06
C THR A 150 -15.20 7.87 20.75
N THR A 151 -14.88 7.39 21.95
CA THR A 151 -13.75 7.82 22.78
C THR A 151 -12.87 6.61 23.14
N ASP A 152 -11.66 6.85 23.63
CA ASP A 152 -10.70 5.80 24.01
C ASP A 152 -11.32 4.75 24.95
N GLY A 153 -12.11 5.18 25.93
CA GLY A 153 -12.77 4.30 26.90
C GLY A 153 -13.82 3.36 26.32
N GLN A 154 -14.19 3.52 25.05
CA GLN A 154 -15.12 2.65 24.34
C GLN A 154 -14.42 1.58 23.49
N TRP A 155 -13.08 1.58 23.48
CA TRP A 155 -12.25 0.65 22.75
C TRP A 155 -11.41 -0.19 23.71
N LYS A 156 -11.31 -1.49 23.42
CA LYS A 156 -10.33 -2.35 24.06
C LYS A 156 -8.99 -2.22 23.33
N ILE A 157 -8.11 -1.41 23.89
CA ILE A 157 -6.78 -1.16 23.33
C ILE A 157 -5.77 -2.15 23.89
N GLN A 158 -4.97 -2.74 23.02
CA GLN A 158 -3.85 -3.60 23.35
C GLN A 158 -2.64 -3.28 22.47
N TYR A 159 -1.47 -3.73 22.91
CA TYR A 159 -0.19 -3.46 22.26
C TYR A 159 0.52 -4.78 22.01
N GLU A 160 1.07 -4.96 20.82
CA GLU A 160 1.91 -6.09 20.48
C GLU A 160 3.24 -5.59 19.93
N ASN A 161 4.36 -6.16 20.41
CA ASN A 161 5.65 -5.91 19.81
C ASN A 161 5.64 -6.37 18.35
N SER A 162 6.01 -5.48 17.42
CA SER A 162 5.92 -5.76 15.98
C SER A 162 6.83 -6.91 15.53
N ALA A 163 8.00 -7.09 16.15
CA ALA A 163 8.91 -8.19 15.83
C ALA A 163 8.31 -9.55 16.21
N ASP A 164 7.73 -9.66 17.41
CA ASP A 164 7.04 -10.86 17.86
C ASP A 164 5.79 -11.14 17.03
N ARG A 165 4.99 -10.10 16.75
CA ARG A 165 3.79 -10.20 15.92
C ARG A 165 4.12 -10.69 14.51
N TYR A 166 5.18 -10.16 13.89
CA TYR A 166 5.69 -10.61 12.60
C TYR A 166 6.11 -12.08 12.65
N LYS A 167 6.96 -12.44 13.62
CA LYS A 167 7.45 -13.82 13.79
C LYS A 167 6.29 -14.81 13.95
N ASN A 168 5.33 -14.48 14.81
CA ASN A 168 4.14 -15.31 15.05
C ASN A 168 3.28 -15.46 13.79
N GLY A 169 3.13 -14.39 13.00
CA GLY A 169 2.45 -14.44 11.71
C GLY A 169 3.15 -15.37 10.70
N VAL A 170 4.48 -15.29 10.59
CA VAL A 170 5.28 -16.19 9.74
C VAL A 170 5.13 -17.65 10.17
N GLU A 171 5.18 -17.93 11.48
CA GLU A 171 5.00 -19.28 12.00
C GLU A 171 3.59 -19.84 11.75
N ALA A 172 2.55 -19.02 11.90
CA ALA A 172 1.18 -19.41 11.60
C ALA A 172 0.98 -19.68 10.10
N TRP A 173 1.54 -18.83 9.23
CA TRP A 173 1.51 -19.05 7.78
C TRP A 173 2.18 -20.36 7.38
N LYS A 174 3.34 -20.68 7.94
CA LYS A 174 4.04 -21.96 7.70
C LYS A 174 3.22 -23.19 8.13
N LYS A 175 2.28 -23.02 9.06
CA LYS A 175 1.34 -24.05 9.51
C LYS A 175 0.02 -24.08 8.70
N GLY A 176 -0.10 -23.24 7.67
CA GLY A 176 -1.26 -23.17 6.79
C GLY A 176 -2.35 -22.16 7.20
N ASP A 177 -2.12 -21.34 8.24
CA ASP A 177 -3.07 -20.26 8.58
C ASP A 177 -2.86 -19.05 7.67
N ILE A 178 -3.79 -18.84 6.74
CA ILE A 178 -3.77 -17.69 5.82
C ILE A 178 -3.81 -16.34 6.54
N ARG A 179 -4.39 -16.26 7.74
CA ARG A 179 -4.37 -15.03 8.55
C ARG A 179 -2.96 -14.72 9.05
N GLY A 180 -2.12 -15.74 9.23
CA GLY A 180 -0.70 -15.58 9.51
C GLY A 180 0.00 -14.77 8.43
N PHE A 181 -0.34 -15.02 7.15
CA PHE A 181 0.18 -14.25 6.01
C PHE A 181 -0.22 -12.78 6.10
N VAL A 182 -1.51 -12.51 6.31
CA VAL A 182 -2.02 -11.14 6.47
C VAL A 182 -1.32 -10.44 7.64
N ARG A 183 -1.22 -11.10 8.80
CA ARG A 183 -0.59 -10.54 9.99
C ARG A 183 0.86 -10.13 9.77
N PHE A 184 1.71 -11.03 9.25
CA PHE A 184 3.13 -10.68 9.08
C PHE A 184 3.31 -9.61 8.00
N MET A 185 2.50 -9.66 6.93
CA MET A 185 2.55 -8.70 5.83
C MET A 185 2.25 -7.29 6.33
N TYR A 186 1.13 -7.09 7.02
CA TYR A 186 0.77 -5.77 7.55
C TYR A 186 1.75 -5.30 8.62
N THR A 187 2.13 -6.20 9.54
CA THR A 187 3.07 -5.87 10.61
C THR A 187 4.40 -5.38 10.05
N ALA A 188 4.94 -6.03 9.00
CA ALA A 188 6.22 -5.67 8.40
C ALA A 188 6.25 -4.22 7.88
N VAL A 189 5.14 -3.72 7.32
CA VAL A 189 5.07 -2.35 6.78
C VAL A 189 4.99 -1.32 7.90
N PHE A 190 4.37 -1.66 9.03
CA PHE A 190 4.30 -0.84 10.24
C PHE A 190 5.52 -0.99 11.17
N MET A 191 6.52 -1.81 10.83
CA MET A 191 7.75 -1.88 11.60
C MET A 191 8.56 -0.59 11.43
N PRO A 192 9.14 -0.02 12.50
CA PRO A 192 9.99 1.15 12.41
C PRO A 192 11.13 0.97 11.38
N ASN A 193 11.33 1.97 10.53
CA ASN A 193 12.39 2.01 9.50
C ASN A 193 12.35 0.83 8.50
N ALA A 194 11.19 0.20 8.29
CA ALA A 194 11.05 -0.95 7.40
C ALA A 194 10.68 -0.59 5.94
N GLY A 195 10.58 0.69 5.59
CA GLY A 195 10.26 1.15 4.22
C GLY A 195 8.77 1.39 3.95
N GLY A 196 7.92 1.34 4.98
CA GLY A 196 6.48 1.64 4.85
C GLY A 196 6.16 3.11 4.52
N ASP A 197 7.04 4.04 4.92
CA ASP A 197 6.99 5.46 4.56
C ASP A 197 7.98 5.76 3.41
N TYR A 198 7.61 5.32 2.20
CA TYR A 198 8.37 5.62 0.99
C TYR A 198 8.17 7.07 0.53
N GLY A 199 7.09 7.73 0.92
CA GLY A 199 6.80 9.12 0.55
C GLY A 199 7.81 10.08 1.14
N THR A 200 8.14 9.94 2.43
CA THR A 200 9.16 10.77 3.08
C THR A 200 10.57 10.48 2.56
N SER A 201 10.87 9.23 2.21
CA SER A 201 12.23 8.82 1.83
C SER A 201 12.55 8.91 0.33
N LYS A 202 11.56 8.75 -0.55
CA LYS A 202 11.72 8.68 -2.01
C LYS A 202 10.87 9.69 -2.79
N GLY A 203 9.97 10.41 -2.11
CA GLY A 203 9.03 11.33 -2.73
C GLY A 203 7.81 10.65 -3.33
N LEU A 204 6.79 11.47 -3.65
CA LEU A 204 5.54 11.06 -4.27
C LEU A 204 5.36 11.79 -5.61
N GLN A 205 4.70 11.15 -6.55
CA GLN A 205 4.31 11.69 -7.86
C GLN A 205 2.87 12.25 -7.83
N ASN A 206 2.28 12.48 -6.66
CA ASN A 206 0.93 13.03 -6.52
C ASN A 206 0.77 14.35 -7.31
N ASP A 207 1.68 15.31 -7.13
CA ASP A 207 1.61 16.62 -7.78
C ASP A 207 1.84 16.51 -9.29
N VAL A 208 2.81 15.68 -9.69
CA VAL A 208 3.11 15.40 -11.10
C VAL A 208 1.91 14.81 -11.84
N LEU A 209 1.13 13.98 -11.14
CA LEU A 209 -0.09 13.36 -11.67
C LEU A 209 -1.36 14.17 -11.36
N CYS A 210 -1.22 15.38 -10.80
CA CYS A 210 -2.33 16.25 -10.41
C CYS A 210 -3.40 15.54 -9.55
N LEU A 211 -2.97 14.66 -8.63
CA LEU A 211 -3.88 13.92 -7.78
C LEU A 211 -4.45 14.82 -6.68
N PRO A 212 -5.76 14.79 -6.42
CA PRO A 212 -6.34 15.59 -5.37
C PRO A 212 -5.89 15.09 -3.99
N GLU A 213 -5.83 16.01 -3.03
CA GLU A 213 -5.82 15.65 -1.61
C GLU A 213 -7.17 15.03 -1.24
N GLU A 214 -7.13 13.97 -0.43
CA GLU A 214 -8.31 13.30 0.07
C GLU A 214 -8.57 13.64 1.54
N ASP A 215 -9.82 13.57 1.94
CA ASP A 215 -10.20 13.70 3.34
C ASP A 215 -10.10 12.34 4.05
N LEU A 216 -9.31 12.31 5.14
CA LEU A 216 -9.09 11.09 5.90
C LEU A 216 -10.37 10.58 6.58
N ASP A 217 -11.23 11.48 7.08
CA ASP A 217 -12.44 11.10 7.80
C ASP A 217 -13.49 10.51 6.83
N GLU A 218 -13.57 11.01 5.59
CA GLU A 218 -14.41 10.39 4.54
C GLU A 218 -13.93 8.98 4.17
N ALA A 219 -12.61 8.79 4.00
CA ALA A 219 -12.06 7.47 3.74
C ALA A 219 -12.27 6.51 4.93
N THR A 220 -12.15 7.02 6.16
CA THR A 220 -12.40 6.26 7.39
C THR A 220 -13.87 5.87 7.54
N LYS A 221 -14.82 6.73 7.16
CA LYS A 221 -16.25 6.38 7.12
C LYS A 221 -16.51 5.14 6.28
N GLU A 222 -15.93 5.08 5.08
CA GLU A 222 -16.06 3.91 4.21
C GLU A 222 -15.39 2.67 4.81
N ALA A 223 -14.21 2.82 5.41
CA ALA A 223 -13.52 1.72 6.09
C ALA A 223 -14.34 1.12 7.25
N VAL A 224 -14.91 1.98 8.10
CA VAL A 224 -15.77 1.58 9.23
C VAL A 224 -17.01 0.86 8.71
N ARG A 225 -17.67 1.41 7.68
CA ARG A 225 -18.84 0.81 7.04
C ARG A 225 -18.51 -0.61 6.54
N ARG A 226 -17.41 -0.77 5.80
CA ARG A 226 -16.91 -2.07 5.32
C ARG A 226 -16.65 -3.06 6.45
N GLY A 227 -15.98 -2.62 7.51
CA GLY A 227 -15.67 -3.49 8.66
C GLY A 227 -16.91 -3.97 9.41
N LEU A 228 -17.92 -3.11 9.57
CA LEU A 228 -19.19 -3.47 10.21
C LEU A 228 -20.04 -4.39 9.32
N GLU A 229 -20.11 -4.12 8.02
CA GLU A 229 -20.87 -4.92 7.05
C GLU A 229 -20.16 -6.23 6.65
N GLY A 230 -18.87 -6.38 6.94
CA GLY A 230 -18.07 -7.53 6.53
C GLY A 230 -17.75 -7.56 5.03
N ILE A 231 -17.74 -6.39 4.39
CA ILE A 231 -17.37 -6.23 2.99
C ILE A 231 -15.84 -6.12 2.93
N LEU A 232 -15.21 -7.24 2.56
CA LEU A 232 -13.77 -7.30 2.26
C LEU A 232 -13.55 -6.78 0.84
#